data_AF-A0A2Z5UWX4-F1
#
_entry.id   AF-A0A2Z5UWX4-F1
#
_cell.length_a   1.000
_cell.length_b   1.000
_cell.length_c   1.000
_cell.angle_alpha   90.00
_cell.angle_beta   90.00
_cell.angle_gamma   90.00
#
_symmetry.space_group_name_H-M   'P 1'
#
loop_
_entity.id
_entity.type
_entity.pdbx_description
1 polymer ?
#
loop_
_entity_poly.entity_id
_entity_poly.type
_entity_poly.pdbx_seq_one_letter_code
_entity_poly.pdbx_strand_id
1 'polypeptide(L)' 'MTSIINGLKADKKYISETDSFLTQFDKKNPNKSLSQQKEIENYQALYQQRDTKIINQS' A
#
# COMPACT_ATOMS: atom_id res chain seq x y z
N MET A 1 -19.31 31.58 -16.91
CA MET A 1 -18.45 30.37 -16.94
C MET A 1 -17.07 30.77 -16.48
N THR A 2 -16.84 30.72 -15.16
CA THR A 2 -15.61 31.25 -14.54
C THR A 2 -14.81 30.08 -14.00
N SER A 3 -13.54 30.02 -14.39
CA SER A 3 -12.59 28.94 -14.23
C SER A 3 -12.54 28.30 -12.83
N ILE A 4 -12.95 27.03 -12.74
CA ILE A 4 -12.83 26.17 -11.53
C ILE A 4 -11.46 25.44 -11.56
N ILE A 5 -10.37 26.14 -11.89
CA ILE A 5 -9.03 25.52 -11.92
C ILE A 5 -8.00 26.42 -11.24
N ASN A 6 -8.35 26.94 -10.06
CA ASN A 6 -7.40 27.57 -9.16
C ASN A 6 -7.52 26.88 -7.79
N GLY A 7 -6.54 26.05 -7.43
CA GLY A 7 -6.18 25.92 -6.01
C GLY A 7 -6.02 24.54 -5.39
N LEU A 8 -6.07 23.42 -6.12
CA LEU A 8 -5.64 22.13 -5.54
C LEU A 8 -4.10 22.04 -5.54
N LYS A 9 -3.45 22.92 -4.77
CA LYS A 9 -2.06 22.69 -4.37
C LYS A 9 -2.10 21.58 -3.33
N ALA A 10 -1.90 20.34 -3.78
CA ALA A 10 -1.81 19.19 -2.89
C ALA A 10 -0.71 19.47 -1.85
N ASP A 11 -1.09 19.49 -0.58
CA ASP A 11 -0.13 19.61 0.50
C ASP A 11 0.68 18.32 0.56
N LYS A 12 1.93 18.39 0.11
CA LYS A 12 2.85 17.25 0.08
C LYS A 12 3.24 16.75 1.48
N LYS A 13 2.90 17.51 2.53
CA LYS A 13 3.15 17.17 3.93
C LYS A 13 1.90 16.63 4.62
N TYR A 14 0.75 16.65 3.96
CA TYR A 14 -0.45 16.06 4.52
C TYR A 14 -0.28 14.54 4.62
N ILE A 15 -0.41 14.04 5.83
CA ILE A 15 -0.47 12.61 6.15
C ILE A 15 -1.86 12.37 6.70
N SER A 16 -2.59 11.40 6.15
CA SER A 16 -3.92 11.07 6.67
C SER A 16 -3.80 10.54 8.10
N GLU A 17 -4.86 10.69 8.89
CA GLU A 17 -4.89 10.13 10.25
C GLU A 17 -4.66 8.61 10.23
N THR A 18 -5.18 7.93 9.20
CA THR A 18 -4.97 6.51 8.96
C THR A 18 -3.50 6.18 8.73
N ASP A 19 -2.81 6.92 7.86
CA ASP A 19 -1.38 6.69 7.60
C ASP A 19 -0.52 6.94 8.85
N SER A 20 -0.89 7.96 9.63
CA SER A 20 -0.26 8.25 10.92
C SER A 20 -0.47 7.10 11.91
N PHE A 21 -1.69 6.58 12.00
CA PHE A 21 -2.02 5.43 12.83
C PHE A 21 -1.23 4.18 12.41
N LEU A 22 -1.24 3.83 11.13
CA LEU A 22 -0.53 2.66 10.60
C LEU A 22 0.97 2.74 10.90
N THR A 23 1.58 3.90 10.64
CA THR A 23 3.00 4.14 10.94
C THR A 23 3.32 3.96 12.42
N GLN A 24 2.46 4.45 13.32
CA GLN A 24 2.66 4.30 14.75
C GLN A 24 2.42 2.86 15.23
N PHE A 25 1.44 2.18 14.65
CA PHE A 25 1.12 0.79 14.94
C PHE A 25 2.29 -0.13 14.58
N ASP A 26 2.88 0.05 13.40
CA ASP A 26 4.03 -0.74 12.94
C ASP A 26 5.26 -0.53 13.84
N LYS A 27 5.53 0.71 14.27
CA LYS A 27 6.61 1.01 15.21
C LYS A 27 6.45 0.30 16.55
N LYS A 28 5.21 0.13 17.01
CA LYS A 28 4.88 -0.53 18.28
C LYS A 28 4.86 -2.05 18.16
N ASN A 29 4.62 -2.59 16.96
CA ASN A 29 4.50 -4.02 16.70
C ASN A 29 5.54 -4.44 15.65
N PRO A 30 6.84 -4.48 16.02
CA PRO A 30 7.92 -4.76 15.06
C PRO A 30 7.87 -6.19 14.52
N ASN A 31 7.25 -7.11 15.28
CA ASN A 31 7.10 -8.50 14.88
C ASN A 31 5.70 -8.73 14.33
N LYS A 32 5.63 -9.33 13.14
CA LYS A 32 4.35 -9.71 12.53
C LYS A 32 3.75 -10.90 13.28
N SER A 33 2.42 -10.92 13.37
CA SER A 33 1.72 -12.09 13.87
C SER A 33 1.82 -13.24 12.86
N LEU A 34 1.61 -14.48 13.32
CA LEU A 34 1.59 -15.65 12.45
C LEU A 34 0.54 -15.53 11.33
N SER A 35 -0.61 -14.93 11.61
CA SER A 35 -1.66 -14.71 10.60
C SER A 35 -1.20 -13.72 9.54
N GLN A 36 -0.55 -12.62 9.94
CA GLN A 36 -0.03 -11.62 9.00
C GLN A 36 1.08 -12.19 8.12
N GLN A 37 1.92 -13.05 8.70
CA GLN A 37 2.98 -13.71 7.96
C GLN A 37 2.42 -14.66 6.89
N LYS A 38 1.44 -15.49 7.26
CA LYS A 38 0.73 -16.36 6.31
C LYS A 38 0.04 -15.58 5.20
N GLU A 39 -0.56 -14.45 5.52
CA GLU A 39 -1.20 -13.58 4.54
C GLU A 39 -0.18 -13.02 3.53
N ILE A 40 0.98 -12.54 4.01
CA ILE A 40 2.07 -12.05 3.16
C ILE A 40 2.56 -13.15 2.21
N GLU A 41 2.80 -14.36 2.72
CA GLU A 41 3.25 -15.51 1.92
C GLU A 41 2.25 -15.84 0.80
N ASN A 42 0.95 -15.85 1.11
CA ASN A 42 -0.10 -16.08 0.12
C ASN A 42 -0.08 -15.02 -0.99
N TYR A 43 0.00 -13.74 -0.62
CA TYR A 43 0.05 -12.65 -1.60
C TYR A 43 1.31 -12.73 -2.47
N GLN A 44 2.46 -13.06 -1.90
CA GLN A 44 3.71 -13.26 -2.65
C GLN A 44 3.57 -14.41 -3.66
N ALA A 45 2.99 -15.54 -3.25
CA ALA A 45 2.75 -16.67 -4.14
C ALA A 45 1.83 -16.30 -5.32
N LEU A 46 0.72 -15.59 -5.05
CA LEU A 46 -0.19 -15.11 -6.10
C LEU A 46 0.50 -14.16 -7.07
N TYR A 47 1.34 -13.25 -6.57
CA TYR A 47 2.08 -12.28 -7.39
C TYR A 47 3.08 -12.98 -8.32
N GLN A 48 3.85 -13.94 -7.77
CA GLN A 48 4.78 -14.75 -8.56
C GLN A 48 4.05 -15.54 -9.66
N GLN A 49 2.89 -16.13 -9.36
CA GLN A 49 2.08 -16.85 -10.34
C GLN A 49 1.55 -15.94 -11.44
N ARG A 50 1.11 -14.72 -11.10
CA ARG A 50 0.68 -13.73 -12.09
C ARG A 50 1.81 -13.35 -13.03
N ASP A 51 2.97 -13.03 -12.49
CA ASP A 51 4.09 -12.50 -13.28
C ASP A 51 4.76 -13.59 -14.13
N THR A 52 4.85 -14.81 -13.62
CA THR A 52 5.30 -15.97 -14.41
C THR A 52 4.34 -16.32 -15.55
N LYS A 53 3.03 -16.13 -15.35
CA LYS A 53 2.03 -16.30 -16.41
C LYS A 53 2.15 -15.23 -17.51
N ILE A 54 2.55 -14.00 -17.17
CA ILE A 54 2.80 -12.93 -18.15
C ILE A 54 4.05 -13.24 -19.00
N ILE A 55 5.11 -13.79 -18.38
CA ILE A 55 6.37 -14.11 -19.09
C ILE A 55 6.18 -15.29 -20.06
N ASN A 56 5.41 -16.32 -19.70
CA ASN A 56 5.21 -17.50 -20.53
C ASN A 56 4.12 -17.36 -21.62
N GLN A 57 3.51 -16.17 -21.74
CA GLN A 57 2.50 -15.85 -22.76
C GLN A 57 2.95 -14.74 -23.73
N SER A 58 4.21 -14.30 -23.64
CA SER A 58 4.85 -13.33 -24.54
C SER A 58 5.86 -14.01 -25.45
#